data_AF-A0A439WL83-F1
#
_entry.id   AF-A0A439WL83-F1
#
_cell.length_a   1.000
_cell.length_b   1.000
_cell.length_c   1.000
_cell.angle_alpha   90.00
_cell.angle_beta   90.00
_cell.angle_gamma   90.00
#
_symmetry.space_group_name_H-M   'P 1'
#
loop_
_entity.id
_entity.type
_entity.pdbx_description
1 polymer ?
#
loop_
_entity_poly.entity_id
_entity_poly.type
_entity_poly.pdbx_seq_one_letter_code
_entity_poly.pdbx_strand_id
1 'polypeptide(L)'
;MSLLLRHGFIAALAPVGVPNCDIVVTDDIGDRLCAVQVKTRIDKGSDGGWHMSKKHESISSPGLFYSFLDFGKSLTAPPACFVVPSEVVADVIRRSHQAWLKTPGAKGQERNDTDFRRFLPDFERKGLMIGCGPGWLEPYREAWKTLAART
;
A
#
# COMPACT_ATOMS: atom_id res chain seq x y z
N MET A 1 -8.09 6.28 10.88
CA MET A 1 -8.40 7.48 11.67
C MET A 1 -7.87 7.41 13.09
N SER A 2 -8.30 6.47 13.93
CA SER A 2 -7.85 6.35 15.33
C SER A 2 -6.33 6.26 15.50
N LEU A 3 -5.63 5.54 14.61
CA LEU A 3 -4.17 5.44 14.61
C LEU A 3 -3.51 6.81 14.36
N LEU A 4 -3.97 7.56 13.36
CA LEU A 4 -3.45 8.90 13.04
C LEU A 4 -3.59 9.86 14.24
N LEU A 5 -4.78 9.89 14.87
CA LEU A 5 -5.03 10.73 16.04
C LEU A 5 -4.14 10.36 17.23
N ARG A 6 -3.90 9.05 17.47
CA ARG A 6 -2.98 8.57 18.53
C ARG A 6 -1.53 8.97 18.28
N HIS A 7 -1.16 9.24 17.03
CA HIS A 7 0.17 9.71 16.64
C HIS A 7 0.27 11.23 16.53
N GLY A 8 -0.75 11.98 17.00
CA GLY A 8 -0.72 13.44 17.06
C GLY A 8 -1.08 14.15 15.75
N PHE A 9 -1.56 13.43 14.74
CA PHE A 9 -2.00 14.03 13.49
C PHE A 9 -3.46 14.49 13.58
N ILE A 10 -3.75 15.61 12.90
CA ILE A 10 -5.11 15.99 12.58
C ILE A 10 -5.50 15.24 11.30
N ALA A 11 -6.68 14.60 11.29
CA ALA A 11 -7.11 13.82 10.15
C ALA A 11 -8.61 13.96 9.91
N ALA A 12 -8.99 14.09 8.64
CA ALA A 12 -10.37 14.22 8.18
C ALA A 12 -10.64 13.27 7.03
N LEU A 13 -11.88 12.77 6.92
CA LEU A 13 -12.27 11.96 5.78
C LEU A 13 -12.28 12.84 4.52
N ALA A 14 -11.74 12.32 3.42
CA ALA A 14 -11.86 12.98 2.14
C ALA A 14 -13.35 13.03 1.71
N PRO A 15 -13.78 14.09 1.01
CA PRO A 15 -15.12 14.13 0.43
C PRO A 15 -15.43 12.91 -0.43
N VAL A 16 -16.69 12.47 -0.41
CA VAL A 16 -17.14 11.33 -1.22
C VAL A 16 -16.88 11.62 -2.70
N GLY A 17 -16.28 10.65 -3.40
CA GLY A 17 -15.97 10.77 -4.83
C GLY A 17 -14.59 11.35 -5.15
N VAL A 18 -13.79 11.75 -4.15
CA VAL A 18 -12.40 12.15 -4.37
C VAL A 18 -11.59 10.96 -4.89
N PRO A 19 -10.91 11.10 -6.04
CA PRO A 19 -10.12 10.01 -6.58
C PRO A 19 -8.87 9.77 -5.73
N ASN A 20 -8.59 8.50 -5.44
CA ASN A 20 -7.31 8.03 -4.91
C ASN A 20 -6.91 8.54 -3.51
N CYS A 21 -7.84 9.06 -2.72
CA CYS A 21 -7.61 9.48 -1.33
C CYS A 21 -8.83 9.17 -0.47
N ASP A 22 -8.62 8.59 0.71
CA ASP A 22 -9.68 8.30 1.67
C ASP A 22 -9.63 9.26 2.88
N ILE A 23 -8.43 9.73 3.25
CA ILE A 23 -8.19 10.55 4.42
C ILE A 23 -7.22 11.68 4.05
N VAL A 24 -7.54 12.91 4.44
CA VAL A 24 -6.62 14.04 4.44
C VAL A 24 -6.02 14.15 5.84
N VAL A 25 -4.71 14.27 5.92
CA VAL A 25 -3.95 14.31 7.16
C VAL A 25 -3.10 15.58 7.18
N THR A 26 -3.06 16.24 8.33
CA THR A 26 -2.17 17.38 8.58
C THR A 26 -1.48 17.29 9.94
N ASP A 27 -0.37 18.00 10.08
CA ASP A 27 0.29 18.19 11.37
C ASP A 27 -0.54 19.07 12.32
N ASP A 28 -0.08 19.21 13.55
CA ASP A 28 -0.77 19.95 14.62
C ASP A 28 -0.85 21.46 14.36
N ILE A 29 0.05 22.02 13.55
CA ILE A 29 0.09 23.44 13.19
C ILE A 29 -0.67 23.72 11.88
N GLY A 30 -0.84 22.72 11.00
CA GLY A 30 -1.57 22.84 9.74
C GLY A 30 -0.71 23.14 8.52
N ASP A 31 0.62 23.10 8.65
CA ASP A 31 1.56 23.48 7.59
C ASP A 31 1.74 22.38 6.54
N ARG A 32 1.36 21.14 6.86
CA ARG A 32 1.61 19.99 5.99
C ARG A 32 0.37 19.17 5.71
N LEU A 33 -0.14 19.29 4.49
CA LEU A 33 -1.27 18.49 4.03
C LEU A 33 -0.81 17.29 3.21
N CYS A 34 -1.21 16.09 3.62
CA CYS A 34 -1.01 14.87 2.84
C CYS A 34 -2.32 14.08 2.69
N ALA A 35 -2.39 13.32 1.61
CA ALA A 35 -3.47 12.40 1.29
C ALA A 35 -3.05 10.97 1.66
N VAL A 36 -3.96 10.22 2.26
CA VAL A 36 -3.77 8.81 2.58
C VAL A 36 -4.86 7.99 1.90
N GLN A 37 -4.45 7.03 1.08
CA GLN A 37 -5.30 5.97 0.57
C GLN A 37 -5.17 4.72 1.45
N VAL A 38 -6.29 4.19 1.91
CA VAL A 38 -6.33 3.06 2.82
C VAL A 38 -6.62 1.77 2.03
N LYS A 39 -5.83 0.74 2.28
CA LYS A 39 -6.05 -0.61 1.76
C LYS A 39 -6.03 -1.59 2.92
N THR A 40 -7.14 -2.28 3.13
CA THR A 40 -7.28 -3.24 4.22
C THR A 40 -7.23 -4.66 3.69
N ARG A 41 -6.78 -5.58 4.55
CA ARG A 41 -6.95 -7.02 4.37
C ARG A 41 -7.25 -7.67 5.72
N ILE A 42 -7.81 -8.86 5.65
CA ILE A 42 -7.90 -9.81 6.76
C ILE A 42 -7.13 -11.05 6.28
N ASP A 43 -6.47 -11.78 7.18
CA ASP A 43 -5.74 -13.01 6.88
C ASP A 43 -6.71 -14.19 6.60
N LYS A 44 -7.61 -13.98 5.64
CA LYS A 44 -8.52 -14.96 5.05
C LYS A 44 -8.19 -15.05 3.56
N GLY A 45 -7.10 -15.75 3.21
CA GLY A 45 -6.65 -15.93 1.82
C GLY A 45 -5.22 -16.45 1.72
N SER A 46 -4.84 -17.04 0.58
CA SER A 46 -3.58 -17.79 0.42
C SER A 46 -2.36 -16.96 0.01
N ASP A 47 -2.51 -15.67 -0.31
CA ASP A 47 -1.41 -14.86 -0.86
C ASP A 47 -0.93 -13.69 0.04
N GLY A 48 -1.68 -13.33 1.09
CA GLY A 48 -1.32 -12.26 2.03
C GLY A 48 -1.26 -10.86 1.42
N GLY A 49 -1.83 -10.65 0.23
CA GLY A 49 -1.71 -9.40 -0.53
C GLY A 49 -2.87 -8.41 -0.39
N TRP A 50 -2.63 -7.16 -0.82
CA TRP A 50 -3.69 -6.15 -1.00
C TRP A 50 -4.07 -6.00 -2.48
N HIS A 51 -5.37 -5.80 -2.73
CA HIS A 51 -5.91 -5.67 -4.08
C HIS A 51 -5.61 -4.28 -4.64
N MET A 52 -4.94 -4.28 -5.79
CA MET A 52 -4.56 -3.09 -6.54
C MET A 52 -5.07 -3.22 -7.98
N SER A 53 -4.93 -2.16 -8.76
CA SER A 53 -5.29 -2.14 -10.17
C SER A 53 -4.26 -1.39 -11.01
N LYS A 54 -4.31 -1.55 -12.33
CA LYS A 54 -3.40 -0.94 -13.32
C LYS A 54 -3.12 0.54 -13.08
N LYS A 55 -4.14 1.34 -12.73
CA LYS A 55 -3.94 2.78 -12.42
C LYS A 55 -2.92 3.05 -11.31
N HIS A 56 -2.74 2.13 -10.37
CA HIS A 56 -1.81 2.30 -9.25
C HIS A 56 -0.35 2.20 -9.70
N GLU A 57 -0.06 1.75 -10.93
CA GLU A 57 1.29 1.80 -11.52
C GLU A 57 1.76 3.24 -11.81
N SER A 58 0.84 4.20 -11.93
CA SER A 58 1.15 5.58 -12.32
C SER A 58 0.74 6.63 -11.28
N ILE A 59 0.06 6.24 -10.20
CA ILE A 59 -0.29 7.15 -9.11
C ILE A 59 0.95 7.40 -8.26
N SER A 60 1.62 8.54 -8.49
CA SER A 60 2.77 9.01 -7.72
C SER A 60 2.62 10.49 -7.43
N SER A 61 2.65 10.86 -6.15
CA SER A 61 2.64 12.25 -5.69
C SER A 61 3.40 12.35 -4.36
N PRO A 62 4.26 13.36 -4.16
CA PRO A 62 5.03 13.54 -2.92
C PRO A 62 4.18 13.61 -1.65
N GLY A 63 2.94 14.09 -1.77
CA GLY A 63 1.99 14.22 -0.65
C GLY A 63 0.99 13.08 -0.55
N LEU A 64 1.11 12.00 -1.35
CA LEU A 64 0.19 10.87 -1.34
C LEU A 64 0.86 9.62 -0.78
N PHE A 65 0.22 9.02 0.21
CA PHE A 65 0.66 7.80 0.87
C PHE A 65 -0.42 6.73 0.84
N TYR A 66 0.01 5.47 0.94
CA TYR A 66 -0.86 4.34 1.18
C TYR A 66 -0.71 3.88 2.62
N SER A 67 -1.83 3.64 3.29
CA SER A 67 -1.88 2.92 4.57
C SER A 67 -2.41 1.52 4.30
N PHE A 68 -1.51 0.54 4.31
CA PHE A 68 -1.83 -0.87 4.16
C PHE A 68 -2.05 -1.49 5.54
N LEU A 69 -3.31 -1.76 5.89
CA LEU A 69 -3.68 -2.41 7.14
C LEU A 69 -3.86 -3.92 6.94
N ASP A 70 -3.27 -4.68 7.84
CA ASP A 70 -3.54 -6.10 8.02
C ASP A 70 -4.16 -6.36 9.39
N PHE A 71 -5.41 -6.80 9.40
CA PHE A 71 -6.13 -7.18 10.61
C PHE A 71 -5.79 -8.59 11.11
N GLY A 72 -4.90 -9.32 10.42
CA GLY A 72 -4.50 -10.66 10.82
C GLY A 72 -5.68 -11.65 10.84
N LYS A 73 -5.56 -12.69 11.66
CA LYS A 73 -6.57 -13.76 11.80
C LYS A 73 -7.64 -13.46 12.86
N SER A 74 -7.29 -12.68 13.87
CA SER A 74 -8.19 -12.33 14.97
C SER A 74 -8.45 -10.82 14.98
N LEU A 75 -9.71 -10.44 15.17
CA LEU A 75 -10.10 -9.04 15.35
C LEU A 75 -9.62 -8.44 16.68
N THR A 76 -9.03 -9.24 17.57
CA THR A 76 -8.51 -8.79 18.87
C THR A 76 -7.04 -8.37 18.84
N ALA A 77 -6.28 -8.77 17.83
CA ALA A 77 -4.89 -8.34 17.68
C ALA A 77 -4.85 -6.91 17.10
N PRO A 78 -3.90 -6.05 17.54
CA PRO A 78 -3.70 -4.77 16.89
C PRO A 78 -3.34 -5.00 15.41
N PRO A 79 -3.97 -4.28 14.46
CA PRO A 79 -3.64 -4.44 13.06
C PRO A 79 -2.22 -3.96 12.79
N ALA A 80 -1.50 -4.65 11.92
CA ALA A 80 -0.25 -4.12 11.39
C ALA A 80 -0.56 -3.05 10.35
N CYS A 81 0.02 -1.86 10.49
CA CYS A 81 -0.08 -0.81 9.50
C CYS A 81 1.27 -0.56 8.82
N PHE A 82 1.25 -0.43 7.49
CA PHE A 82 2.40 0.02 6.71
C PHE A 82 2.05 1.31 5.99
N VAL A 83 2.81 2.37 6.26
CA VAL A 83 2.65 3.69 5.64
C VAL A 83 3.69 3.84 4.54
N VAL A 84 3.26 3.74 3.29
CA VAL A 84 4.14 3.65 2.13
C VAL A 84 3.92 4.85 1.19
N PRO A 85 4.97 5.58 0.77
CA PRO A 85 4.83 6.64 -0.24
C PRO A 85 4.23 6.11 -1.54
N SER A 86 3.39 6.89 -2.20
CA SER A 86 2.75 6.48 -3.47
C SER A 86 3.75 6.16 -4.57
N GLU A 87 4.89 6.85 -4.63
CA GLU A 87 5.96 6.57 -5.59
C GLU A 87 6.51 5.13 -5.45
N VAL A 88 6.69 4.67 -4.20
CA VAL A 88 7.19 3.33 -3.90
C VAL A 88 6.15 2.30 -4.29
N VAL A 89 4.87 2.57 -3.99
CA VAL A 89 3.77 1.69 -4.37
C VAL A 89 3.68 1.57 -5.90
N ALA A 90 3.73 2.68 -6.63
CA ALA A 90 3.66 2.70 -8.08
C ALA A 90 4.81 1.92 -8.72
N ASP A 91 6.04 2.15 -8.26
CA ASP A 91 7.21 1.42 -8.73
C ASP A 91 7.12 -0.09 -8.46
N VAL A 92 6.76 -0.49 -7.23
CA VAL A 92 6.62 -1.91 -6.85
C VAL A 92 5.52 -2.59 -7.66
N ILE A 93 4.37 -1.95 -7.85
CA ILE A 93 3.25 -2.52 -8.62
C ILE A 93 3.62 -2.68 -10.10
N ARG A 94 4.31 -1.68 -10.67
CA ARG A 94 4.79 -1.75 -12.06
C ARG A 94 5.81 -2.88 -12.24
N ARG A 95 6.85 -2.94 -11.38
CA ARG A 95 7.89 -3.97 -11.46
C ARG A 95 7.34 -5.37 -11.23
N SER A 96 6.48 -5.55 -10.24
CA SER A 96 5.87 -6.86 -9.96
C SER A 96 4.98 -7.35 -11.10
N HIS A 97 4.19 -6.47 -11.71
CA HIS A 97 3.37 -6.84 -12.86
C HIS A 97 4.21 -7.18 -14.09
N GLN A 98 5.23 -6.37 -14.39
CA GLN A 98 6.17 -6.66 -15.49
C GLN A 98 6.90 -7.99 -15.28
N ALA A 99 7.28 -8.32 -14.04
CA ALA A 99 7.86 -9.60 -13.71
C ALA A 99 6.85 -10.74 -13.88
N TRP A 100 5.61 -10.56 -13.41
CA TRP A 100 4.55 -11.56 -13.53
C TRP A 100 4.21 -11.89 -14.99
N LEU A 101 4.11 -10.89 -15.87
CA LEU A 101 3.86 -11.08 -17.30
C LEU A 101 4.92 -11.97 -17.97
N LYS A 102 6.16 -11.95 -17.47
CA LYS A 102 7.27 -12.79 -17.97
C LYS A 102 7.26 -14.21 -17.44
N THR A 103 6.40 -14.54 -16.46
CA THR A 103 6.30 -15.89 -15.90
C THR A 103 5.22 -16.69 -16.62
N PRO A 104 5.43 -18.00 -16.85
CA PRO A 104 4.41 -18.84 -17.45
C PRO A 104 3.15 -18.92 -16.58
N GLY A 105 2.01 -19.11 -17.25
CA GLY A 105 0.74 -19.47 -16.67
C GLY A 105 0.79 -20.82 -15.94
N ALA A 106 -0.25 -21.14 -15.17
CA ALA A 106 -0.34 -22.42 -14.48
C ALA A 106 -0.29 -23.64 -15.42
N LYS A 107 -0.60 -23.47 -16.71
CA LYS A 107 -0.50 -24.49 -17.76
C LYS A 107 0.64 -24.20 -18.75
N GLY A 108 1.60 -23.35 -18.39
CA GLY A 108 2.71 -22.96 -19.27
C GLY A 108 2.38 -21.88 -20.30
N GLN A 109 1.13 -21.40 -20.36
CA GLN A 109 0.69 -20.41 -21.35
C GLN A 109 1.22 -19.00 -21.05
N GLU A 110 1.30 -18.14 -22.07
CA GLU A 110 1.60 -16.73 -21.89
C GLU A 110 0.52 -16.03 -21.03
N ARG A 111 0.95 -15.02 -20.26
CA ARG A 111 0.06 -14.23 -19.39
C ARG A 111 -0.57 -13.09 -20.17
N ASN A 112 -1.88 -12.91 -20.00
CA ASN A 112 -2.57 -11.73 -20.52
C ASN A 112 -2.36 -10.52 -19.61
N ASP A 113 -2.08 -9.34 -20.18
CA ASP A 113 -2.14 -8.08 -19.45
C ASP A 113 -3.60 -7.76 -19.10
N THR A 114 -3.91 -7.78 -17.81
CA THR A 114 -5.24 -7.45 -17.27
C THR A 114 -5.11 -6.24 -16.35
N ASP A 115 -6.21 -5.73 -15.78
CA ASP A 115 -6.13 -4.62 -14.82
C ASP A 115 -5.69 -5.05 -13.41
N PHE A 116 -5.62 -6.34 -13.12
CA PHE A 116 -5.41 -6.85 -11.78
C PHE A 116 -3.95 -6.68 -11.32
N ARG A 117 -3.77 -6.09 -10.13
CA ARG A 117 -2.46 -5.93 -9.49
C ARG A 117 -2.52 -6.39 -8.04
N ARG A 118 -1.37 -6.82 -7.50
CA ARG A 118 -1.24 -7.20 -6.09
C ARG A 118 -0.03 -6.53 -5.45
N PHE A 119 -0.26 -5.90 -4.31
CA PHE A 119 0.81 -5.45 -3.43
C PHE A 119 1.04 -6.53 -2.36
N LEU A 120 2.26 -7.06 -2.27
CA LEU A 120 2.57 -8.20 -1.40
C LEU A 120 3.59 -7.83 -0.33
N PRO A 121 3.46 -8.35 0.90
CA PRO A 121 4.51 -8.24 1.92
C PRO A 121 5.75 -9.08 1.58
N ASP A 122 5.64 -9.99 0.61
CA ASP A 122 6.69 -10.89 0.14
C ASP A 122 6.37 -11.35 -1.29
N PHE A 123 7.06 -10.76 -2.27
CA PHE A 123 6.87 -11.10 -3.69
C PHE A 123 7.60 -12.39 -4.11
N GLU A 124 8.61 -12.81 -3.34
CA GLU A 124 9.40 -14.01 -3.63
C GLU A 124 8.57 -15.28 -3.42
N ARG A 125 7.58 -15.26 -2.51
CA ARG A 125 6.55 -16.32 -2.40
C ARG A 125 5.75 -16.56 -3.67
N LYS A 126 5.73 -15.60 -4.59
CA LYS A 126 5.11 -15.72 -5.93
C LYS A 126 6.13 -15.96 -7.03
N GLY A 127 7.40 -16.19 -6.69
CA GLY A 127 8.50 -16.35 -7.63
C GLY A 127 8.89 -15.06 -8.34
N LEU A 128 8.53 -13.89 -7.79
CA LEU A 128 8.81 -12.59 -8.41
C LEU A 128 10.03 -11.93 -7.75
N MET A 129 11.21 -12.11 -8.36
CA MET A 129 12.48 -11.59 -7.87
C MET A 129 12.69 -10.11 -8.21
N ILE A 130 11.91 -9.24 -7.56
CA ILE A 130 11.94 -7.78 -7.81
C ILE A 130 12.66 -6.98 -6.72
N GLY A 131 13.38 -7.64 -5.80
CA GLY A 131 14.00 -6.96 -4.64
C GLY A 131 13.00 -6.58 -3.54
N CYS A 132 11.83 -7.20 -3.53
CA CYS A 132 10.77 -7.00 -2.52
C CYS A 132 10.41 -8.35 -1.86
N GLY A 133 11.42 -9.06 -1.36
CA GLY A 133 11.31 -10.33 -0.63
C GLY A 133 10.93 -10.18 0.84
N PRO A 134 11.04 -11.23 1.66
CA PRO A 134 10.64 -11.19 3.07
C PRO A 134 11.23 -9.98 3.83
N GLY A 135 10.38 -9.23 4.53
CA GLY A 135 10.79 -8.10 5.36
C GLY A 135 11.01 -6.77 4.62
N TRP A 136 10.88 -6.72 3.30
CA TRP A 136 11.08 -5.48 2.52
C TRP A 136 10.15 -4.33 2.93
N LEU A 137 8.96 -4.67 3.45
CA LEU A 137 7.94 -3.71 3.86
C LEU A 137 8.17 -3.18 5.29
N GLU A 138 9.06 -3.80 6.07
CA GLU A 138 9.30 -3.49 7.48
C GLU A 138 9.72 -2.03 7.73
N PRO A 139 10.54 -1.38 6.88
CA PRO A 139 10.85 0.05 7.05
C PRO A 139 9.62 0.97 7.02
N TYR A 140 8.51 0.52 6.44
CA TYR A 140 7.26 1.25 6.35
C TYR A 140 6.28 0.93 7.49
N ARG A 141 6.61 -0.04 8.36
CA ARG A 141 5.74 -0.44 9.47
C ARG A 141 5.59 0.70 10.46
N GLU A 142 4.35 1.09 10.75
CA GLU A 142 3.99 2.18 11.66
C GLU A 142 4.80 3.47 11.38
N ALA A 143 5.18 3.70 10.11
CA ALA A 143 6.05 4.80 9.69
C ALA A 143 5.31 6.15 9.64
N TRP A 144 4.41 6.42 10.59
CA TRP A 144 3.56 7.60 10.63
C TRP A 144 4.32 8.92 10.55
N LYS A 145 5.55 8.95 11.09
CA LYS A 145 6.43 10.12 11.06
C LYS A 145 6.76 10.58 9.63
N THR A 146 6.69 9.71 8.62
CA THR A 146 6.93 10.11 7.22
C THR A 146 5.87 11.06 6.69
N LEU A 147 4.66 11.04 7.26
CA LEU A 147 3.59 11.99 6.92
C LEU A 147 3.99 13.43 7.32
N ALA A 148 4.80 13.58 8.38
CA ALA A 148 5.32 14.87 8.84
C ALA A 148 6.70 15.26 8.25
N ALA A 149 7.42 14.33 7.63
CA ALA A 149 8.83 14.52 7.25
C ALA A 149 9.02 15.44 6.03
N ARG A 150 9.61 16.62 6.23
CA ARG A 150 9.93 17.62 5.19
C ARG A 150 10.73 17.00 4.03
N THR A 151 10.22 17.15 2.80
CA THR A 151 10.89 16.84 1.52
C THR A 151 11.66 18.05 1.04
#